data_AF-A0A5C9BZR8-F1
#
_entry.id   AF-A0A5C9BZR8-F1
#
_cell.length_a   1.000
_cell.length_b   1.000
_cell.length_c   1.000
_cell.angle_alpha   90.00
_cell.angle_beta   90.00
_cell.angle_gamma   90.00
#
_symmetry.space_group_name_H-M   'P 1'
#
loop_
_entity.id
_entity.type
_entity.pdbx_description
1 polymer ?
#
loop_
_entity_poly.entity_id
_entity_poly.type
_entity_poly.pdbx_seq_one_letter_code
_entity_poly.pdbx_strand_id
1 'polypeptide(L)'
;MRRAQEYQPISPLHLHFDAIDAAGWHQDFGGLPWSVVAAIASDRILQLLDDRWSPRSGEVYGGLSSDFSLKWAKADESRREEIRRSQANISPVLFELQMRRGASPDWQRLGVSSDIPYEHVYKLLFALAADPAFLVEDRLQAWFLDLATSALAMHALAWTDRYNTMALGMPPELQYWVAFHEIFFNPDIAEIDYRSIAYVMECWPADWSEGSATVLVNARKSYSDLLGDLGLEPSDICAGLLKTRDQRPLIFN
;
A
#
# COMPACT_ATOMS: atom_id res chain seq x y z
N MET A 1 22.18 12.40 -4.50
CA MET A 1 20.94 12.94 -3.92
C MET A 1 20.07 13.64 -4.97
N ARG A 2 20.50 14.73 -5.64
CA ARG A 2 19.67 15.43 -6.65
C ARG A 2 19.03 14.52 -7.73
N ARG A 3 19.80 13.59 -8.32
CA ARG A 3 19.25 12.63 -9.31
C ARG A 3 18.18 11.69 -8.76
N ALA A 4 18.25 11.32 -7.48
CA ALA A 4 17.24 10.46 -6.85
C ALA A 4 15.93 11.24 -6.61
N GLN A 5 16.01 12.54 -6.31
CA GLN A 5 14.83 13.40 -6.16
C GLN A 5 14.12 13.66 -7.50
N GLU A 6 14.86 13.63 -8.62
CA GLU A 6 14.32 13.76 -9.97
C GLU A 6 13.74 12.43 -10.51
N TYR A 7 13.92 11.32 -9.78
CA TYR A 7 13.43 10.01 -10.19
C TYR A 7 11.90 9.95 -10.20
N GLN A 8 11.34 9.38 -11.26
CA GLN A 8 9.92 9.11 -11.43
C GLN A 8 9.73 7.72 -12.05
N PRO A 9 8.96 6.82 -11.41
CA PRO A 9 8.69 5.50 -11.94
C PRO A 9 7.78 5.61 -13.17
N ILE A 10 7.92 4.67 -14.10
CA ILE A 10 7.11 4.61 -15.32
C ILE A 10 5.67 4.13 -15.00
N SER A 11 5.54 3.29 -13.97
CA SER A 11 4.27 2.71 -13.55
C SER A 11 4.34 2.28 -12.07
N PRO A 12 3.20 2.00 -11.41
CA PRO A 12 3.19 1.43 -10.07
C PRO A 12 3.96 0.11 -9.98
N LEU A 13 3.92 -0.71 -11.04
CA LEU A 13 4.68 -1.96 -11.09
C LEU A 13 6.19 -1.71 -11.16
N HIS A 14 6.65 -0.69 -11.88
CA HIS A 14 8.06 -0.29 -11.88
C HIS A 14 8.50 0.14 -10.47
N LEU A 15 7.69 0.99 -9.80
CA LEU A 15 7.97 1.41 -8.43
C LEU A 15 8.01 0.21 -7.45
N HIS A 16 7.15 -0.78 -7.67
CA HIS A 16 7.15 -2.00 -6.88
C HIS A 16 8.45 -2.81 -7.05
N PHE A 17 8.94 -2.96 -8.28
CA PHE A 17 10.22 -3.62 -8.52
C PHE A 17 11.40 -2.85 -7.91
N ASP A 18 11.37 -1.51 -7.97
CA ASP A 18 12.39 -0.70 -7.27
C ASP A 18 12.39 -0.98 -5.76
N ALA A 19 11.21 -1.19 -5.15
CA ALA A 19 11.09 -1.51 -3.74
C ALA A 19 11.59 -2.94 -3.42
N ILE A 20 11.32 -3.91 -4.29
CA ILE A 20 11.90 -5.27 -4.18
C ILE A 20 13.42 -5.19 -4.22
N ASP A 21 13.97 -4.46 -5.19
CA ASP A 21 15.41 -4.28 -5.34
C ASP A 21 16.01 -3.59 -4.12
N ALA A 22 15.40 -2.50 -3.64
CA ALA A 22 15.86 -1.78 -2.45
C ALA A 22 15.89 -2.68 -1.20
N ALA A 23 14.88 -3.53 -1.01
CA ALA A 23 14.77 -4.43 0.13
C ALA A 23 15.69 -5.67 0.03
N GLY A 24 15.94 -6.14 -1.18
CA GLY A 24 16.91 -7.20 -1.45
C GLY A 24 18.37 -6.73 -1.55
N TRP A 25 18.62 -5.42 -1.55
CA TRP A 25 19.94 -4.86 -1.78
C TRP A 25 20.87 -5.07 -0.58
N HIS A 26 22.01 -5.72 -0.81
CA HIS A 26 22.96 -6.07 0.25
C HIS A 26 24.43 -5.80 -0.11
N GLN A 27 24.70 -5.30 -1.32
CA GLN A 27 26.05 -5.06 -1.83
C GLN A 27 26.32 -3.57 -2.01
N ASP A 28 27.55 -3.14 -1.79
CA ASP A 28 27.95 -1.76 -2.05
C ASP A 28 27.87 -1.46 -3.56
N PHE A 29 27.55 -0.22 -3.93
CA PHE A 29 27.35 0.16 -5.32
C PHE A 29 28.04 1.48 -5.65
N GLY A 30 28.87 1.48 -6.68
CA GLY A 30 29.53 2.70 -7.17
C GLY A 30 30.37 3.42 -6.10
N GLY A 31 30.93 2.68 -5.14
CA GLY A 31 31.69 3.25 -4.01
C GLY A 31 30.85 3.78 -2.86
N LEU A 32 29.52 3.64 -2.91
CA LEU A 32 28.63 3.94 -1.80
C LEU A 32 28.29 2.67 -1.01
N PRO A 33 28.21 2.76 0.33
CA PRO A 33 27.70 1.66 1.15
C PRO A 33 26.28 1.28 0.73
N TRP A 34 25.98 -0.01 0.73
CA TRP A 34 24.64 -0.53 0.41
C TRP A 34 23.53 0.18 1.21
N SER A 35 23.80 0.48 2.49
CA SER A 35 22.82 1.08 3.39
C SER A 35 22.44 2.49 2.97
N VAL A 36 23.39 3.24 2.38
CA VAL A 36 23.13 4.58 1.83
C VAL A 36 22.26 4.49 0.58
N VAL A 37 22.53 3.50 -0.28
CA VAL A 37 21.76 3.30 -1.53
C VAL A 37 20.33 2.88 -1.20
N ALA A 38 20.16 1.88 -0.34
CA ALA A 38 18.84 1.41 0.09
C ALA A 38 18.05 2.51 0.81
N ALA A 39 18.68 3.30 1.68
CA ALA A 39 18.01 4.42 2.36
C ALA A 39 17.52 5.48 1.36
N ILE A 40 18.35 5.87 0.38
CA ILE A 40 17.95 6.85 -0.65
C ILE A 40 16.80 6.31 -1.50
N ALA A 41 16.86 5.04 -1.90
CA ALA A 41 15.81 4.42 -2.70
C ALA A 41 14.48 4.35 -1.92
N SER A 42 14.51 3.80 -0.70
CA SER A 42 13.32 3.70 0.15
C SER A 42 12.70 5.05 0.50
N ASP A 43 13.51 6.03 0.88
CA ASP A 43 13.05 7.39 1.18
C ASP A 43 12.29 7.98 -0.02
N ARG A 44 12.84 7.82 -1.23
CA ARG A 44 12.19 8.29 -2.45
C ARG A 44 10.90 7.53 -2.76
N ILE A 45 10.86 6.22 -2.56
CA ILE A 45 9.67 5.40 -2.77
C ILE A 45 8.54 5.84 -1.83
N LEU A 46 8.86 6.06 -0.54
CA LEU A 46 7.87 6.53 0.44
C LEU A 46 7.33 7.93 0.08
N GLN A 47 8.17 8.85 -0.38
CA GLN A 47 7.72 10.16 -0.89
C GLN A 47 6.77 10.02 -2.08
N LEU A 48 7.11 9.17 -3.06
CA LEU A 48 6.26 8.96 -4.24
C LEU A 48 4.91 8.32 -3.88
N LEU A 49 4.89 7.45 -2.88
CA LEU A 49 3.64 6.89 -2.35
C LEU A 49 2.81 7.94 -1.62
N ASP A 50 3.43 8.85 -0.88
CA ASP A 50 2.74 9.96 -0.23
C ASP A 50 2.18 10.97 -1.24
N ASP A 51 2.93 11.33 -2.28
CA ASP A 51 2.45 12.16 -3.40
C ASP A 51 1.17 11.54 -4.03
N ARG A 52 1.10 10.20 -4.08
CA ARG A 52 -0.05 9.48 -4.63
C ARG A 52 -1.25 9.41 -3.69
N TRP A 53 -1.02 9.20 -2.38
CA TRP A 53 -2.07 8.81 -1.42
C TRP A 53 -2.29 9.78 -0.27
N SER A 54 -1.57 10.90 -0.21
CA SER A 54 -1.75 11.89 0.85
C SER A 54 -3.20 12.38 0.92
N PRO A 55 -3.80 12.53 2.13
CA PRO A 55 -5.24 12.82 2.24
C PRO A 55 -5.70 14.09 1.53
N ARG A 56 -4.83 15.11 1.45
CA ARG A 56 -5.16 16.40 0.84
C ARG A 56 -4.72 16.55 -0.61
N SER A 57 -3.60 15.95 -0.98
CA SER A 57 -2.93 16.18 -2.27
C SER A 57 -2.76 14.92 -3.11
N GLY A 58 -3.21 13.77 -2.62
CA GLY A 58 -3.04 12.48 -3.28
C GLY A 58 -3.57 12.48 -4.70
N GLU A 59 -2.66 12.36 -5.66
CA GLU A 59 -3.01 12.43 -7.09
C GLU A 59 -3.88 11.24 -7.55
N VAL A 60 -3.81 10.11 -6.83
CA VAL A 60 -4.52 8.88 -7.23
C VAL A 60 -6.03 9.09 -7.25
N TYR A 61 -6.59 9.87 -6.31
CA TYR A 61 -8.02 10.01 -6.09
C TYR A 61 -8.77 10.57 -7.30
N GLY A 62 -8.15 11.49 -8.03
CA GLY A 62 -8.73 12.07 -9.24
C GLY A 62 -8.83 11.07 -10.41
N GLY A 63 -8.02 10.00 -10.38
CA GLY A 63 -8.03 8.94 -11.37
C GLY A 63 -9.03 7.81 -11.09
N LEU A 64 -9.51 7.70 -9.85
CA LEU A 64 -10.36 6.60 -9.39
C LEU A 64 -11.83 6.78 -9.80
N SER A 65 -12.47 5.66 -10.12
CA SER A 65 -13.91 5.59 -10.42
C SER A 65 -14.73 6.06 -9.22
N SER A 66 -15.75 6.90 -9.43
CA SER A 66 -16.68 7.32 -8.37
C SER A 66 -17.63 6.19 -7.95
N ASP A 67 -18.25 6.30 -6.77
CA ASP A 67 -19.20 5.29 -6.29
C ASP A 67 -20.36 5.09 -7.25
N PHE A 68 -20.81 6.18 -7.88
CA PHE A 68 -21.88 6.12 -8.86
C PHE A 68 -21.45 5.40 -10.13
N SER A 69 -20.24 5.66 -10.63
CA SER A 69 -19.71 4.96 -11.81
C SER A 69 -19.57 3.44 -11.58
N LEU A 70 -19.14 3.03 -10.38
CA LEU A 70 -19.06 1.61 -10.00
C LEU A 70 -20.44 0.97 -9.88
N LYS A 71 -21.40 1.66 -9.24
CA LYS A 71 -22.81 1.22 -9.17
C LYS A 71 -23.42 1.06 -10.55
N TRP A 72 -23.15 2.01 -11.44
CA TRP A 72 -23.61 1.98 -12.83
C TRP A 72 -23.01 0.80 -13.61
N ALA A 73 -21.72 0.54 -13.45
CA ALA A 73 -21.03 -0.57 -14.11
C ALA A 73 -21.63 -1.93 -13.71
N LYS A 74 -21.98 -2.10 -12.43
CA LYS A 74 -22.57 -3.34 -11.88
C LYS A 74 -24.08 -3.50 -12.14
N ALA A 75 -24.78 -2.42 -12.48
CA ALA A 75 -26.22 -2.45 -12.73
C ALA A 75 -26.57 -3.20 -14.02
N ASP A 76 -27.64 -3.98 -13.99
CA ASP A 76 -28.26 -4.57 -15.19
C ASP A 76 -29.01 -3.50 -16.02
N GLU A 77 -29.48 -3.88 -17.22
CA GLU A 77 -30.12 -2.93 -18.14
C GLU A 77 -31.39 -2.29 -17.55
N SER A 78 -32.18 -3.08 -16.81
CA SER A 78 -33.40 -2.59 -16.15
C SER A 78 -33.07 -1.51 -15.12
N ARG A 79 -32.06 -1.76 -14.28
CA ARG A 79 -31.61 -0.84 -13.24
C ARG A 79 -30.94 0.40 -13.82
N ARG A 80 -30.16 0.25 -14.90
CA ARG A 80 -29.58 1.39 -15.64
C ARG A 80 -30.67 2.31 -16.20
N GLU A 81 -31.73 1.74 -16.74
CA GLU A 81 -32.85 2.50 -17.28
C GLU A 81 -33.66 3.21 -16.19
N GLU A 82 -33.79 2.61 -15.01
CA GLU A 82 -34.36 3.26 -13.83
C GLU A 82 -33.50 4.44 -13.35
N ILE A 83 -32.18 4.25 -13.25
CA ILE A 83 -31.24 5.30 -12.86
C ILE A 83 -31.31 6.47 -13.85
N ARG A 84 -31.26 6.20 -15.16
CA ARG A 84 -31.39 7.25 -16.20
C ARG A 84 -32.69 8.03 -16.04
N ARG A 85 -33.83 7.33 -15.91
CA ARG A 85 -35.13 7.98 -15.74
C ARG A 85 -35.20 8.84 -14.48
N SER A 86 -34.64 8.37 -13.37
CA SER A 86 -34.64 9.14 -12.11
C SER A 86 -33.80 10.43 -12.20
N GLN A 87 -32.78 10.46 -13.06
CA GLN A 87 -31.86 11.60 -13.18
C GLN A 87 -32.14 12.50 -14.39
N ALA A 88 -32.95 12.06 -15.36
CA ALA A 88 -33.25 12.79 -16.59
C ALA A 88 -33.87 14.18 -16.36
N ASN A 89 -34.52 14.39 -15.22
CA ASN A 89 -35.25 15.63 -14.92
C ASN A 89 -34.53 16.55 -13.92
N ILE A 90 -33.32 16.21 -13.49
CA ILE A 90 -32.59 16.99 -12.49
C ILE A 90 -31.53 17.84 -13.19
N SER A 91 -31.62 19.16 -13.01
CA SER A 91 -30.66 20.15 -13.55
C SER A 91 -29.80 20.71 -12.42
N PRO A 92 -28.46 20.83 -12.58
CA PRO A 92 -27.66 20.43 -13.75
C PRO A 92 -27.64 18.91 -13.94
N VAL A 93 -27.19 18.43 -15.12
CA VAL A 93 -27.14 17.00 -15.49
C VAL A 93 -26.38 16.19 -14.44
N LEU A 94 -27.09 15.69 -13.43
CA LEU A 94 -26.49 15.04 -12.27
C LEU A 94 -25.78 13.75 -12.66
N PHE A 95 -26.27 13.06 -13.69
CA PHE A 95 -25.67 11.82 -14.18
C PHE A 95 -24.21 12.01 -14.58
N GLU A 96 -23.92 12.97 -15.46
CA GLU A 96 -22.55 13.22 -15.92
C GLU A 96 -21.65 13.68 -14.78
N LEU A 97 -22.17 14.51 -13.86
CA LEU A 97 -21.44 14.97 -12.68
C LEU A 97 -21.07 13.80 -11.75
N GLN A 98 -22.01 12.88 -11.50
CA GLN A 98 -21.80 11.73 -10.63
C GLN A 98 -20.92 10.65 -11.29
N MET A 99 -20.90 10.58 -12.62
CA MET A 99 -20.01 9.69 -13.38
C MET A 99 -18.56 10.18 -13.42
N ARG A 100 -18.27 11.44 -13.02
CA ARG A 100 -16.89 11.95 -12.99
C ARG A 100 -16.05 11.14 -12.02
N ARG A 101 -14.79 10.91 -12.40
CA ARG A 101 -13.77 10.34 -11.52
C ARG A 101 -13.49 11.28 -10.36
N GLY A 102 -12.97 10.71 -9.28
CA GLY A 102 -12.88 11.37 -7.99
C GLY A 102 -13.56 10.52 -6.95
N ALA A 103 -12.78 9.66 -6.30
CA ALA A 103 -13.20 8.94 -5.11
C ALA A 103 -12.21 9.23 -3.99
N SER A 104 -12.74 9.50 -2.81
CA SER A 104 -11.94 9.69 -1.60
C SER A 104 -12.42 8.73 -0.52
N PRO A 105 -11.52 8.23 0.35
CA PRO A 105 -11.89 7.47 1.53
C PRO A 105 -12.70 8.33 2.51
N ASP A 106 -13.43 7.68 3.42
CA ASP A 106 -13.97 8.32 4.60
C ASP A 106 -12.86 8.58 5.62
N TRP A 107 -12.21 9.75 5.51
CA TRP A 107 -11.10 10.13 6.39
C TRP A 107 -11.46 10.18 7.87
N GLN A 108 -12.73 10.45 8.22
CA GLN A 108 -13.16 10.44 9.61
C GLN A 108 -13.17 9.03 10.16
N ARG A 109 -13.72 8.07 9.39
CA ARG A 109 -13.70 6.64 9.71
C ARG A 109 -12.29 6.10 9.86
N LEU A 110 -11.34 6.64 9.09
CA LEU A 110 -9.93 6.24 9.13
C LEU A 110 -9.15 6.87 10.29
N GLY A 111 -9.76 7.76 11.08
CA GLY A 111 -9.07 8.48 12.15
C GLY A 111 -8.01 9.47 11.68
N VAL A 112 -8.08 9.89 10.41
CA VAL A 112 -7.09 10.79 9.78
C VAL A 112 -7.61 12.22 9.82
N SER A 113 -7.08 13.03 10.73
CA SER A 113 -7.45 14.45 10.89
C SER A 113 -6.46 15.42 10.25
N SER A 114 -5.24 14.97 9.97
CA SER A 114 -4.17 15.74 9.33
C SER A 114 -3.35 14.87 8.40
N ASP A 115 -2.56 15.51 7.54
CA ASP A 115 -1.55 14.81 6.74
C ASP A 115 -0.55 14.11 7.66
N ILE A 116 -0.12 12.93 7.23
CA ILE A 116 0.88 12.11 7.91
C ILE A 116 2.21 12.35 7.19
N PRO A 117 3.34 12.46 7.90
CA PRO A 117 4.64 12.57 7.23
C PRO A 117 4.87 11.40 6.27
N TYR A 118 5.48 11.65 5.12
CA TYR A 118 5.65 10.65 4.06
C TYR A 118 6.39 9.39 4.55
N GLU A 119 7.27 9.53 5.54
CA GLU A 119 8.01 8.43 6.16
C GLU A 119 7.07 7.41 6.80
N HIS A 120 5.82 7.79 7.10
CA HIS A 120 4.79 6.97 7.71
C HIS A 120 3.63 6.65 6.75
N VAL A 121 3.78 6.86 5.45
CA VAL A 121 2.73 6.58 4.45
C VAL A 121 2.24 5.13 4.47
N TYR A 122 3.09 4.16 4.87
CA TYR A 122 2.68 2.76 5.04
C TYR A 122 1.58 2.59 6.10
N LYS A 123 1.55 3.43 7.14
CA LYS A 123 0.48 3.42 8.17
C LYS A 123 -0.83 3.90 7.58
N LEU A 124 -0.79 4.98 6.81
CA LEU A 124 -1.94 5.53 6.07
C LEU A 124 -2.50 4.49 5.11
N LEU A 125 -1.63 3.90 4.27
CA LEU A 125 -2.03 2.89 3.30
C LEU A 125 -2.63 1.67 3.99
N PHE A 126 -2.06 1.21 5.11
CA PHE A 126 -2.65 0.12 5.90
C PHE A 126 -4.04 0.51 6.45
N ALA A 127 -4.18 1.73 6.99
CA ALA A 127 -5.42 2.22 7.55
C ALA A 127 -6.56 2.26 6.52
N LEU A 128 -6.29 2.49 5.23
CA LEU A 128 -7.31 2.49 4.18
C LEU A 128 -8.15 1.19 4.15
N ALA A 129 -7.60 0.05 4.61
CA ALA A 129 -8.36 -1.19 4.76
C ALA A 129 -9.56 -1.07 5.73
N ALA A 130 -9.56 -0.08 6.63
CA ALA A 130 -10.70 0.21 7.50
C ALA A 130 -11.91 0.80 6.74
N ASP A 131 -11.74 1.24 5.49
CA ASP A 131 -12.82 1.69 4.61
C ASP A 131 -13.07 0.68 3.45
N PRO A 132 -13.80 -0.41 3.72
CA PRO A 132 -14.09 -1.43 2.72
C PRO A 132 -15.06 -0.95 1.64
N ALA A 133 -15.79 0.14 1.85
CA ALA A 133 -16.64 0.72 0.82
C ALA A 133 -15.80 1.49 -0.22
N PHE A 134 -14.70 2.11 0.23
CA PHE A 134 -13.74 2.73 -0.65
C PHE A 134 -12.89 1.72 -1.42
N LEU A 135 -12.30 0.70 -0.77
CA LEU A 135 -11.36 -0.23 -1.43
C LEU A 135 -12.04 -1.35 -2.24
N VAL A 136 -12.59 -0.96 -3.38
CA VAL A 136 -13.26 -1.85 -4.35
C VAL A 136 -12.77 -1.62 -5.77
N GLU A 137 -12.87 -2.63 -6.64
CA GLU A 137 -12.58 -2.54 -8.08
C GLU A 137 -11.21 -1.90 -8.38
N ASP A 138 -11.16 -0.85 -9.22
CA ASP A 138 -9.95 -0.12 -9.61
C ASP A 138 -9.23 0.51 -8.41
N ARG A 139 -9.96 0.86 -7.35
CA ARG A 139 -9.40 1.44 -6.12
C ARG A 139 -8.62 0.40 -5.33
N LEU A 140 -9.15 -0.81 -5.22
CA LEU A 140 -8.42 -1.95 -4.64
C LEU A 140 -7.17 -2.24 -5.47
N GLN A 141 -7.30 -2.26 -6.80
CA GLN A 141 -6.20 -2.54 -7.72
C GLN A 141 -5.05 -1.52 -7.62
N ALA A 142 -5.38 -0.23 -7.48
CA ALA A 142 -4.38 0.80 -7.26
C ALA A 142 -3.70 0.67 -5.88
N TRP A 143 -4.46 0.26 -4.87
CA TRP A 143 -4.01 0.27 -3.47
C TRP A 143 -3.14 -0.93 -3.07
N PHE A 144 -3.50 -2.16 -3.44
CA PHE A 144 -2.83 -3.35 -2.87
C PHE A 144 -1.33 -3.36 -3.20
N LEU A 145 -0.98 -2.96 -4.42
CA LEU A 145 0.40 -2.94 -4.89
C LEU A 145 1.19 -1.82 -4.22
N ASP A 146 0.58 -0.63 -4.10
CA ASP A 146 1.19 0.50 -3.40
C ASP A 146 1.39 0.19 -1.90
N LEU A 147 0.48 -0.59 -1.28
CA LEU A 147 0.63 -1.09 0.09
C LEU A 147 1.82 -2.06 0.22
N ALA A 148 1.91 -3.08 -0.64
CA ALA A 148 3.03 -4.03 -0.64
C ALA A 148 4.37 -3.31 -0.92
N THR A 149 4.37 -2.33 -1.82
CA THR A 149 5.52 -1.48 -2.13
C THR A 149 5.96 -0.68 -0.90
N SER A 150 5.02 -0.08 -0.18
CA SER A 150 5.32 0.67 1.06
C SER A 150 5.96 -0.23 2.13
N ALA A 151 5.51 -1.48 2.24
CA ALA A 151 6.04 -2.45 3.18
C ALA A 151 7.51 -2.80 2.89
N LEU A 152 7.85 -3.03 1.61
CA LEU A 152 9.22 -3.29 1.17
C LEU A 152 10.13 -2.09 1.40
N ALA A 153 9.68 -0.88 1.03
CA ALA A 153 10.45 0.34 1.22
C ALA A 153 10.70 0.62 2.71
N MET A 154 9.67 0.49 3.55
CA MET A 154 9.78 0.61 5.01
C MET A 154 10.75 -0.43 5.57
N HIS A 155 10.65 -1.70 5.14
CA HIS A 155 11.55 -2.76 5.59
C HIS A 155 13.01 -2.45 5.27
N ALA A 156 13.29 -2.04 4.03
CA ALA A 156 14.66 -1.73 3.61
C ALA A 156 15.20 -0.52 4.38
N LEU A 157 14.41 0.53 4.58
CA LEU A 157 14.80 1.70 5.37
C LEU A 157 15.10 1.31 6.82
N ALA A 158 14.24 0.52 7.45
CA ALA A 158 14.46 0.01 8.81
C ALA A 158 15.75 -0.83 8.91
N TRP A 159 16.11 -1.58 7.87
CA TRP A 159 17.34 -2.38 7.85
C TRP A 159 18.62 -1.53 7.77
N THR A 160 18.53 -0.35 7.14
CA THR A 160 19.65 0.59 7.01
C THR A 160 20.01 1.25 8.34
N ASP A 161 19.02 1.44 9.23
CA ASP A 161 19.18 2.04 10.56
C ASP A 161 18.89 1.06 11.72
N ARG A 162 19.04 -0.24 11.45
CA ARG A 162 18.60 -1.32 12.36
C ARG A 162 19.17 -1.26 13.78
N TYR A 163 20.32 -0.64 13.99
CA TYR A 163 20.88 -0.48 15.34
C TYR A 163 20.21 0.62 16.16
N ASN A 164 19.55 1.60 15.53
CA ASN A 164 18.75 2.58 16.24
C ASN A 164 17.29 2.10 16.30
N THR A 165 16.78 1.58 15.19
CA THR A 165 15.38 1.17 15.06
C THR A 165 15.08 -0.14 15.78
N MET A 166 15.97 -1.16 15.74
CA MET A 166 15.70 -2.49 16.28
C MET A 166 16.41 -2.83 17.59
N ALA A 167 17.34 -2.00 18.08
CA ALA A 167 18.18 -2.37 19.24
C ALA A 167 17.56 -2.11 20.62
N LEU A 168 16.51 -1.28 20.71
CA LEU A 168 15.98 -0.81 22.01
C LEU A 168 14.54 -1.25 22.32
N GLY A 169 13.95 -2.10 21.47
CA GLY A 169 12.57 -2.60 21.62
C GLY A 169 12.02 -3.14 20.31
N MET A 170 10.75 -3.55 20.29
CA MET A 170 10.02 -3.79 19.05
C MET A 170 9.49 -2.44 18.56
N PRO A 171 10.16 -1.74 17.62
CA PRO A 171 9.67 -0.48 17.11
C PRO A 171 8.31 -0.68 16.41
N PRO A 172 7.44 0.34 16.34
CA PRO A 172 6.18 0.26 15.61
C PRO A 172 6.35 -0.29 14.18
N GLU A 173 7.44 0.06 13.53
CA GLU A 173 7.82 -0.40 12.18
C GLU A 173 7.96 -1.92 12.10
N LEU A 174 8.43 -2.57 13.17
CA LEU A 174 8.56 -4.03 13.22
C LEU A 174 7.18 -4.71 13.33
N GLN A 175 6.20 -4.08 13.98
CA GLN A 175 4.84 -4.62 14.07
C GLN A 175 4.11 -4.49 12.73
N TYR A 176 4.25 -3.35 12.06
CA TYR A 176 3.78 -3.18 10.68
C TYR A 176 4.47 -4.17 9.73
N TRP A 177 5.77 -4.43 9.92
CA TRP A 177 6.47 -5.45 9.13
C TRP A 177 5.86 -6.84 9.32
N VAL A 178 5.59 -7.27 10.55
CA VAL A 178 4.93 -8.57 10.82
C VAL A 178 3.58 -8.63 10.11
N ALA A 179 2.79 -7.56 10.20
CA ALA A 179 1.50 -7.48 9.54
C ALA A 179 1.61 -7.58 8.01
N PHE A 180 2.52 -6.84 7.40
CA PHE A 180 2.73 -6.87 5.94
C PHE A 180 3.31 -8.19 5.46
N HIS A 181 4.23 -8.78 6.22
CA HIS A 181 4.74 -10.11 5.94
C HIS A 181 3.59 -11.11 5.91
N GLU A 182 2.72 -11.09 6.91
CA GLU A 182 1.56 -11.97 6.97
C GLU A 182 0.58 -11.77 5.79
N ILE A 183 0.37 -10.53 5.36
CA ILE A 183 -0.55 -10.21 4.27
C ILE A 183 0.05 -10.58 2.90
N PHE A 184 1.32 -10.26 2.63
CA PHE A 184 1.87 -10.28 1.27
C PHE A 184 3.01 -11.26 1.03
N PHE A 185 3.84 -11.53 2.04
CA PHE A 185 5.14 -12.18 1.82
C PHE A 185 5.26 -13.54 2.49
N ASN A 186 4.31 -13.94 3.33
CA ASN A 186 4.34 -15.22 4.04
C ASN A 186 3.98 -16.37 3.08
N PRO A 187 4.93 -17.25 2.72
CA PRO A 187 4.67 -18.33 1.78
C PRO A 187 4.03 -19.55 2.46
N ASP A 188 4.11 -19.63 3.79
CA ASP A 188 3.84 -20.85 4.56
C ASP A 188 2.38 -20.96 5.04
N ILE A 189 1.56 -19.95 4.75
CA ILE A 189 0.22 -19.84 5.31
C ILE A 189 -0.82 -19.67 4.20
N ALA A 190 -1.90 -20.46 4.26
CA ALA A 190 -3.01 -20.39 3.31
C ALA A 190 -3.98 -19.22 3.57
N GLU A 191 -4.10 -18.79 4.84
CA GLU A 191 -5.04 -17.76 5.30
C GLU A 191 -4.35 -16.76 6.24
N ILE A 192 -4.68 -15.47 6.15
CA ILE A 192 -4.09 -14.44 7.03
C ILE A 192 -4.31 -14.78 8.51
N ASP A 193 -3.23 -14.91 9.28
CA ASP A 193 -3.30 -14.97 10.74
C ASP A 193 -3.66 -13.59 11.31
N TYR A 194 -4.95 -13.43 11.64
CA TYR A 194 -5.47 -12.18 12.20
C TYR A 194 -4.79 -11.77 13.51
N ARG A 195 -4.17 -12.69 14.26
CA ARG A 195 -3.42 -12.32 15.47
C ARG A 195 -2.17 -11.53 15.14
N SER A 196 -1.54 -11.83 14.01
CA SER A 196 -0.33 -11.17 13.53
C SER A 196 -0.59 -9.75 13.00
N ILE A 197 -1.84 -9.41 12.68
CA ILE A 197 -2.25 -8.06 12.25
C ILE A 197 -3.07 -7.29 13.30
N ALA A 198 -3.62 -7.96 14.33
CA ALA A 198 -4.49 -7.34 15.32
C ALA A 198 -3.84 -6.14 16.03
N TYR A 199 -2.56 -6.26 16.39
CA TYR A 199 -1.86 -5.19 17.10
C TYR A 199 -1.84 -3.87 16.33
N VAL A 200 -1.51 -3.90 15.03
CA VAL A 200 -1.42 -2.68 14.22
C VAL A 200 -2.81 -2.09 13.95
N MET A 201 -3.84 -2.93 13.90
CA MET A 201 -5.24 -2.47 13.84
C MET A 201 -5.62 -1.76 15.15
N GLU A 202 -5.35 -2.35 16.31
CA GLU A 202 -5.67 -1.76 17.62
C GLU A 202 -4.94 -0.44 17.89
N CYS A 203 -3.72 -0.27 17.36
CA CYS A 203 -2.92 0.93 17.57
C CYS A 203 -3.32 2.11 16.67
N TRP A 204 -4.16 1.88 15.65
CA TRP A 204 -4.62 2.92 14.75
C TRP A 204 -6.10 3.24 15.00
N PRO A 205 -6.48 4.53 15.18
CA PRO A 205 -7.82 4.92 15.59
C PRO A 205 -8.83 4.91 14.43
N ALA A 206 -8.88 3.83 13.65
CA ALA A 206 -9.85 3.63 12.59
C ALA A 206 -10.98 2.68 13.00
N ASP A 207 -12.13 2.82 12.35
CA ASP A 207 -13.28 1.95 12.55
C ASP A 207 -13.11 0.62 11.80
N TRP A 208 -12.32 -0.28 12.36
CA TRP A 208 -12.10 -1.61 11.82
C TRP A 208 -13.38 -2.45 11.81
N SER A 209 -13.55 -3.27 10.76
CA SER A 209 -14.74 -4.11 10.58
C SER A 209 -14.39 -5.45 9.94
N GLU A 210 -15.35 -6.39 9.90
CA GLU A 210 -15.21 -7.64 9.13
C GLU A 210 -14.95 -7.38 7.62
N GLY A 211 -15.47 -6.26 7.10
CA GLY A 211 -15.18 -5.83 5.74
C GLY A 211 -13.70 -5.49 5.54
N SER A 212 -13.03 -4.98 6.56
CA SER A 212 -11.59 -4.68 6.53
C SER A 212 -10.74 -5.94 6.38
N ALA A 213 -11.11 -7.00 7.09
CA ALA A 213 -10.48 -8.32 6.94
C ALA A 213 -10.63 -8.85 5.51
N THR A 214 -11.82 -8.70 4.93
CA THR A 214 -12.11 -9.12 3.54
C THR A 214 -11.25 -8.35 2.54
N VAL A 215 -11.07 -7.04 2.74
CA VAL A 215 -10.18 -6.22 1.91
C VAL A 215 -8.74 -6.73 1.96
N LEU A 216 -8.21 -7.03 3.15
CA LEU A 216 -6.83 -7.54 3.30
C LEU A 216 -6.65 -8.90 2.60
N VAL A 217 -7.63 -9.80 2.72
CA VAL A 217 -7.63 -11.09 1.99
C VAL A 217 -7.64 -10.87 0.47
N ASN A 218 -8.48 -9.95 -0.02
CA ASN A 218 -8.52 -9.61 -1.44
C ASN A 218 -7.23 -8.96 -1.93
N ALA A 219 -6.56 -8.16 -1.09
CA ALA A 219 -5.25 -7.57 -1.36
C ALA A 219 -4.20 -8.66 -1.54
N ARG A 220 -4.13 -9.60 -0.60
CA ARG A 220 -3.24 -10.76 -0.65
C ARG A 220 -3.45 -11.55 -1.93
N LYS A 221 -4.70 -11.89 -2.24
CA LYS A 221 -5.04 -12.62 -3.47
C LYS A 221 -4.61 -11.86 -4.72
N SER A 222 -4.95 -10.57 -4.82
CA SER A 222 -4.60 -9.75 -5.99
C SER A 222 -3.09 -9.65 -6.18
N TYR A 223 -2.34 -9.55 -5.09
CA TYR A 223 -0.88 -9.54 -5.12
C TYR A 223 -0.29 -10.88 -5.56
N SER A 224 -0.78 -12.00 -5.01
CA SER A 224 -0.35 -13.34 -5.43
C SER A 224 -0.68 -13.62 -6.89
N ASP A 225 -1.87 -13.25 -7.36
CA ASP A 225 -2.29 -13.40 -8.76
C ASP A 225 -1.36 -12.57 -9.69
N LEU A 226 -1.06 -11.32 -9.31
CA LEU A 226 -0.13 -10.47 -10.05
C LEU A 226 1.29 -11.07 -10.12
N LEU A 227 1.81 -11.58 -9.01
CA LEU A 227 3.12 -12.24 -9.01
C LEU A 227 3.11 -13.49 -9.89
N GLY A 228 2.04 -14.29 -9.81
CA GLY A 228 1.86 -15.48 -10.64
C GLY A 228 1.86 -15.16 -12.14
N ASP A 229 1.19 -14.08 -12.54
CA ASP A 229 1.18 -13.60 -13.94
C ASP A 229 2.59 -13.17 -14.42
N LEU A 230 3.46 -12.75 -13.49
CA LEU A 230 4.85 -12.40 -13.75
C LEU A 230 5.81 -13.59 -13.63
N GLY A 231 5.30 -14.78 -13.27
CA GLY A 231 6.11 -15.98 -13.05
C GLY A 231 6.90 -15.96 -11.74
N LEU A 232 6.42 -15.22 -10.74
CA LEU A 232 6.99 -15.09 -9.41
C LEU A 232 6.04 -15.66 -8.35
N GLU A 233 6.59 -16.01 -7.20
CA GLU A 233 5.83 -16.35 -6.00
C GLU A 233 6.15 -15.40 -4.83
N PRO A 234 5.25 -15.24 -3.84
CA PRO A 234 5.56 -14.51 -2.62
C PRO A 234 6.84 -15.00 -1.91
N SER A 235 7.13 -16.30 -2.04
CA SER A 235 8.34 -16.96 -1.51
C SER A 235 9.63 -16.39 -2.13
N ASP A 236 9.63 -16.02 -3.41
CA ASP A 236 10.79 -15.43 -4.10
C ASP A 236 11.14 -14.07 -3.49
N ILE A 237 10.12 -13.26 -3.21
CA ILE A 237 10.28 -11.94 -2.57
C ILE A 237 10.79 -12.13 -1.13
N CYS A 238 10.17 -13.04 -0.37
CA CYS A 238 10.57 -13.34 1.00
C CYS A 238 12.02 -13.86 1.09
N ALA A 239 12.44 -14.73 0.18
CA ALA A 239 13.81 -15.22 0.12
C ALA A 239 14.83 -14.09 -0.09
N GLY A 240 14.50 -13.09 -0.93
CA GLY A 240 15.32 -11.90 -1.12
C GLY A 240 15.50 -11.10 0.17
N LEU A 241 14.43 -10.91 0.93
CA LEU A 241 14.42 -10.20 2.21
C LEU A 241 15.25 -10.95 3.28
N LEU A 242 15.08 -12.26 3.38
CA LEU A 242 15.81 -13.10 4.33
C LEU A 242 17.31 -13.16 4.02
N LYS A 243 17.69 -13.15 2.73
CA LYS A 243 19.10 -13.12 2.33
C LYS A 243 19.83 -11.88 2.85
N THR A 244 19.18 -10.72 2.85
CA THR A 244 19.73 -9.48 3.42
C THR A 244 20.00 -9.63 4.92
N ARG A 245 19.10 -10.30 5.66
CA ARG A 245 19.28 -10.60 7.09
C ARG A 245 20.47 -11.52 7.33
N ASP A 246 20.56 -12.62 6.58
CA ASP A 246 21.58 -13.65 6.79
C ASP A 246 22.99 -13.11 6.52
N GLN A 247 23.15 -12.22 5.53
CA GLN A 247 24.43 -11.59 5.24
C GLN A 247 24.81 -10.47 6.24
N ARG A 248 23.84 -9.92 6.97
CA ARG A 248 24.02 -8.78 7.89
C ARG A 248 23.28 -9.03 9.22
N PRO A 249 23.71 -10.03 10.01
CA PRO A 249 23.03 -10.36 11.25
C PRO A 249 23.05 -9.19 12.23
N LEU A 250 22.00 -9.08 13.05
CA LEU A 250 22.00 -8.18 14.20
C LEU A 250 23.02 -8.70 15.21
N ILE A 251 24.07 -7.92 15.45
CA ILE A 251 25.08 -8.20 16.47
C ILE A 251 24.76 -7.29 17.65
N PHE A 252 24.26 -7.87 18.74
CA PHE A 252 24.10 -7.17 20.02
C PHE A 252 25.41 -7.31 20.78
N ASN A 253 26.06 -6.17 21.07
CA ASN A 253 27.26 -6.11 21.92
C ASN A 253 26.87 -5.80 23.36
#